data_AF-A0A285J484-F1
#
_entry.id   AF-A0A285J484-F1
#
_cell.length_a   1.000
_cell.length_b   1.000
_cell.length_c   1.000
_cell.angle_alpha   90.00
_cell.angle_beta   90.00
_cell.angle_gamma   90.00
#
_symmetry.space_group_name_H-M   'P 1'
#
loop_
_entity.id
_entity.type
_entity.pdbx_description
1 polymer ?
#
loop_
_entity_poly.entity_id
_entity_poly.type
_entity_poly.pdbx_seq_one_letter_code
_entity_poly.pdbx_strand_id
1 'polypeptide(L)'
;MTVTDEWHVALVDGFSVLLGRAVDGDAAEYAVYYSCDDLADDLFAKGFDVGALGEVVRPSFSSVPVLGTLLEEWDLIAPYWSIDLGRSKFRAAVEGDGADAGVPELDAGVTGAELGRILRERGLEPRDVRDAYPEVEFRVDTDGSLAGALAAATGAMRGPGHLFALSPDWGVDPVWDERLAAVRHPGLRDHLRHLCRTADSARATGAFFLGARDPGFAAPRTVVAAWRTGEGQSWTAVVPE
;
A
#
# COMPACT_ATOMS: atom_id res chain seq x y z
N MET A 1 12.16 28.83 -8.19
CA MET A 1 11.47 27.68 -7.60
C MET A 1 10.55 27.14 -8.67
N THR A 2 10.72 25.89 -9.06
CA THR A 2 9.88 25.25 -10.07
C THR A 2 8.55 24.79 -9.44
N VAL A 3 7.53 24.51 -10.24
CA VAL A 3 6.25 23.96 -9.73
C VAL A 3 6.48 22.64 -8.96
N THR A 4 7.48 21.86 -9.37
CA THR A 4 7.90 20.63 -8.69
C THR A 4 8.46 20.91 -7.29
N ASP A 5 9.26 21.97 -7.14
CA ASP A 5 9.83 22.37 -5.85
C ASP A 5 8.72 22.87 -4.89
N GLU A 6 7.77 23.67 -5.39
CA GLU A 6 6.64 24.17 -4.59
C GLU A 6 5.74 23.03 -4.10
N TRP A 7 5.48 22.04 -4.96
CA TRP A 7 4.68 20.88 -4.59
C TRP A 7 5.38 20.01 -3.55
N HIS A 8 6.67 19.77 -3.71
CA HIS A 8 7.46 19.02 -2.73
C HIS A 8 7.42 19.69 -1.35
N VAL A 9 7.60 21.01 -1.29
CA VAL A 9 7.47 21.78 -0.03
C VAL A 9 6.08 21.61 0.58
N ALA A 10 5.02 21.67 -0.23
CA ALA A 10 3.66 21.47 0.27
C ALA A 10 3.44 20.06 0.84
N LEU A 11 3.99 19.03 0.19
CA LEU A 11 3.93 17.64 0.68
C LEU A 11 4.66 17.50 2.02
N VAL A 12 5.90 17.99 2.12
CA VAL A 12 6.69 17.93 3.35
C VAL A 12 5.98 18.64 4.50
N ASP A 13 5.47 19.87 4.27
CA ASP A 13 4.71 20.63 5.25
C ASP A 13 3.45 19.86 5.70
N GLY A 14 2.66 19.36 4.74
CA GLY A 14 1.41 18.66 5.01
C GLY A 14 1.60 17.35 5.76
N PHE A 15 2.57 16.54 5.34
CA PHE A 15 2.91 15.29 5.99
C PHE A 15 3.56 15.51 7.36
N SER A 16 4.31 16.59 7.54
CA SER A 16 4.85 16.93 8.86
C SER A 16 3.74 17.29 9.86
N VAL A 17 2.67 17.95 9.41
CA VAL A 17 1.46 18.17 10.22
C VAL A 17 0.78 16.84 10.54
N LEU A 18 0.58 15.97 9.54
CA LEU A 18 -0.06 14.66 9.71
C LEU A 18 0.70 13.79 10.74
N LEU A 19 2.02 13.68 10.61
CA LEU A 19 2.83 12.86 11.52
C LEU A 19 3.12 13.56 12.86
N GLY A 20 3.18 14.90 12.87
CA GLY A 20 3.49 15.68 14.08
C GLY A 20 4.99 15.76 14.36
N ARG A 21 5.78 15.49 13.33
CA ARG A 21 7.23 15.58 13.31
C ARG A 21 7.66 15.97 11.91
N ALA A 22 8.89 16.48 11.78
CA ALA A 22 9.47 16.71 10.47
C ALA A 22 9.58 15.39 9.67
N VAL A 23 9.28 15.50 8.38
CA VAL A 23 9.39 14.40 7.40
C VAL A 23 10.74 14.42 6.67
N ASP A 24 11.36 15.60 6.54
CA ASP A 24 12.68 15.75 5.94
C ASP A 24 13.81 15.51 6.92
N GLY A 25 14.95 15.08 6.39
CA GLY A 25 16.20 14.92 7.13
C GLY A 25 16.33 13.60 7.89
N ASP A 26 15.44 12.64 7.64
CA ASP A 26 15.59 11.28 8.11
C ASP A 26 16.65 10.53 7.30
N ALA A 27 17.48 9.73 7.98
CA ALA A 27 18.51 8.92 7.36
C ALA A 27 18.08 7.48 7.08
N ALA A 28 16.92 7.06 7.61
CA ALA A 28 16.34 5.76 7.34
C ALA A 28 15.75 5.66 5.93
N GLU A 29 15.76 4.46 5.36
CA GLU A 29 14.99 4.12 4.16
C GLU A 29 13.56 3.75 4.56
N TYR A 30 12.58 4.08 3.73
CA TYR A 30 11.17 3.86 3.99
C TYR A 30 10.50 3.12 2.83
N ALA A 31 9.67 2.15 3.17
CA ALA A 31 8.85 1.41 2.22
C ALA A 31 7.36 1.59 2.50
N VAL A 32 6.56 1.39 1.45
CA VAL A 32 5.10 1.32 1.55
C VAL A 32 4.67 -0.11 1.22
N TYR A 33 3.83 -0.66 2.08
CA TYR A 33 3.19 -1.95 1.86
C TYR A 33 1.68 -1.78 1.75
N TYR A 34 1.08 -2.47 0.79
CA TYR A 34 -0.36 -2.60 0.62
C TYR A 34 -0.77 -4.07 0.77
N SER A 35 -1.87 -4.32 1.47
CA SER A 35 -2.43 -5.66 1.61
C SER A 35 -3.94 -5.61 1.42
N CYS A 36 -4.48 -6.63 0.79
CA CYS A 36 -5.90 -6.88 0.66
C CYS A 36 -6.10 -8.37 0.37
N ASP A 37 -6.67 -9.09 1.34
CA ASP A 37 -6.71 -10.56 1.30
C ASP A 37 -7.62 -11.06 0.17
N ASP A 38 -8.75 -10.39 -0.06
CA ASP A 38 -9.67 -10.72 -1.15
C ASP A 38 -9.02 -10.49 -2.54
N LEU A 39 -8.25 -9.41 -2.69
CA LEU A 39 -7.49 -9.15 -3.90
C LEU A 39 -6.42 -10.22 -4.13
N ALA A 40 -5.77 -10.69 -3.06
CA ALA A 40 -4.77 -11.73 -3.13
C ALA A 40 -5.38 -13.09 -3.55
N ASP A 41 -6.50 -13.51 -2.95
CA ASP A 41 -7.20 -14.73 -3.39
C ASP A 41 -7.58 -14.64 -4.88
N ASP A 42 -8.17 -13.51 -5.31
CA ASP A 42 -8.54 -13.32 -6.72
C ASP A 42 -7.34 -13.34 -7.67
N LEU A 43 -6.21 -12.77 -7.27
CA LEU A 43 -4.97 -12.78 -8.04
C LEU A 43 -4.46 -14.20 -8.26
N PHE A 44 -4.41 -15.01 -7.20
CA PHE A 44 -3.96 -16.40 -7.27
C PHE A 44 -4.97 -17.29 -7.99
N ALA A 45 -6.28 -17.04 -7.82
CA ALA A 45 -7.35 -17.76 -8.51
C ALA A 45 -7.32 -17.55 -10.03
N LYS A 46 -7.09 -16.31 -10.48
CA LYS A 46 -7.01 -15.97 -11.91
C LYS A 46 -5.66 -16.38 -12.52
N GLY A 47 -4.61 -16.46 -11.69
CA GLY A 47 -3.26 -16.82 -12.09
C GLY A 47 -2.53 -15.70 -12.83
N PHE A 48 -1.19 -15.78 -12.83
CA PHE A 48 -0.32 -14.81 -13.48
C PHE A 48 1.03 -15.42 -13.83
N ASP A 49 1.84 -14.70 -14.61
CA ASP A 49 3.17 -15.15 -15.02
C ASP A 49 4.16 -15.14 -13.83
N VAL A 50 4.70 -16.31 -13.50
CA VAL A 50 5.74 -16.51 -12.48
C VAL A 50 7.04 -15.75 -12.83
N GLY A 51 7.26 -15.40 -14.10
CA GLY A 51 8.34 -14.53 -14.54
C GLY A 51 8.30 -13.16 -13.89
N ALA A 52 7.10 -12.60 -13.66
CA ALA A 52 6.92 -11.26 -13.12
C ALA A 52 7.28 -11.14 -11.62
N LEU A 53 7.37 -12.26 -10.89
CA LEU A 53 7.71 -12.30 -9.46
C LEU A 53 9.14 -11.83 -9.11
N GLY A 54 9.91 -11.30 -10.06
CA GLY A 54 11.20 -10.65 -9.80
C GLY A 54 11.28 -9.21 -10.31
N GLU A 55 10.15 -8.64 -10.74
CA GLU A 55 10.11 -7.38 -11.47
C GLU A 55 9.52 -6.25 -10.64
N VAL A 56 9.90 -5.02 -11.00
CA VAL A 56 9.09 -3.84 -10.70
C VAL A 56 8.08 -3.67 -11.82
N VAL A 57 6.82 -3.98 -11.52
CA VAL A 57 5.70 -3.81 -12.45
C VAL A 57 5.14 -2.40 -12.30
N ARG A 58 4.81 -1.76 -13.43
CA ARG A 58 4.37 -0.36 -13.46
C ARG A 58 3.04 -0.25 -14.17
N PRO A 59 2.19 0.75 -13.87
CA PRO A 59 0.98 1.00 -14.62
C PRO A 59 1.32 1.14 -16.12
N SER A 60 0.61 0.50 -17.04
CA SER A 60 -0.69 -0.22 -16.91
C SER A 60 -0.60 -1.72 -16.57
N PHE A 61 0.45 -2.17 -15.89
CA PHE A 61 0.67 -3.57 -15.45
C PHE A 61 0.72 -4.59 -16.59
N SER A 62 1.34 -4.26 -17.72
CA SER A 62 1.35 -5.13 -18.90
C SER A 62 1.98 -6.52 -18.68
N SER A 63 2.91 -6.68 -17.74
CA SER A 63 3.49 -7.98 -17.37
C SER A 63 2.61 -8.81 -16.43
N VAL A 64 1.68 -8.17 -15.72
CA VAL A 64 0.69 -8.83 -14.84
C VAL A 64 -0.67 -8.14 -14.99
N PRO A 65 -1.36 -8.26 -16.15
CA PRO A 65 -2.57 -7.46 -16.42
C PRO A 65 -3.69 -7.68 -15.41
N VAL A 66 -3.81 -8.91 -14.89
CA VAL A 66 -4.79 -9.25 -13.86
C VAL A 66 -4.62 -8.43 -12.58
N LEU A 67 -3.38 -8.15 -12.18
CA LEU A 67 -3.11 -7.31 -11.01
C LEU A 67 -3.58 -5.88 -11.27
N GLY A 68 -3.33 -5.33 -12.46
CA GLY A 68 -3.83 -4.01 -12.83
C GLY A 68 -5.34 -3.89 -12.75
N THR A 69 -6.08 -4.85 -13.33
CA THR A 69 -7.55 -4.89 -13.25
C THR A 69 -8.04 -4.98 -11.81
N LEU A 70 -7.43 -5.84 -10.99
CA LEU A 70 -7.82 -5.97 -9.58
C LEU A 70 -7.55 -4.67 -8.82
N LEU A 71 -6.39 -4.05 -8.97
CA LEU A 71 -6.13 -2.79 -8.27
C LEU A 71 -7.13 -1.70 -8.67
N GLU A 72 -7.54 -1.64 -9.94
CA GLU A 72 -8.55 -0.67 -10.44
C GLU A 72 -9.94 -0.87 -9.82
N GLU A 73 -10.32 -2.11 -9.55
CA GLU A 73 -11.61 -2.46 -8.95
C GLU A 73 -11.63 -2.25 -7.43
N TRP A 74 -10.48 -2.46 -6.77
CA TRP A 74 -10.40 -2.56 -5.31
C TRP A 74 -9.89 -1.30 -4.59
N ASP A 75 -9.09 -0.45 -5.25
CA ASP A 75 -8.49 0.71 -4.58
C ASP A 75 -8.37 1.95 -5.51
N LEU A 76 -8.48 3.14 -4.92
CA LEU A 76 -8.45 4.41 -5.67
C LEU A 76 -7.03 4.92 -5.94
N ILE A 77 -6.03 4.44 -5.20
CA ILE A 77 -4.64 4.86 -5.25
C ILE A 77 -3.78 3.78 -5.89
N ALA A 78 -4.01 2.52 -5.51
CA ALA A 78 -3.18 1.40 -5.91
C ALA A 78 -2.96 1.20 -7.42
N PRO A 79 -3.94 1.50 -8.31
CA PRO A 79 -3.76 1.43 -9.77
C PRO A 79 -2.63 2.28 -10.33
N TYR A 80 -2.16 3.25 -9.56
CA TYR A 80 -1.14 4.20 -10.00
C TYR A 80 0.25 3.90 -9.44
N TRP A 81 0.39 2.87 -8.61
CA TRP A 81 1.67 2.47 -8.04
C TRP A 81 2.53 1.69 -9.03
N SER A 82 3.84 1.92 -8.95
CA SER A 82 4.80 0.90 -9.37
C SER A 82 4.97 -0.07 -8.21
N ILE A 83 4.88 -1.37 -8.45
CA ILE A 83 4.95 -2.42 -7.42
C ILE A 83 6.23 -3.22 -7.64
N ASP A 84 7.07 -3.31 -6.62
CA ASP A 84 8.23 -4.20 -6.57
C ASP A 84 7.74 -5.60 -6.15
N LEU A 85 7.31 -6.40 -7.12
CA LEU A 85 6.87 -7.78 -6.86
C LEU A 85 8.01 -8.63 -6.34
N GLY A 86 9.25 -8.33 -6.74
CA GLY A 86 10.43 -9.03 -6.25
C GLY A 86 10.63 -8.93 -4.75
N ARG A 87 10.39 -7.74 -4.16
CA ARG A 87 10.49 -7.49 -2.71
C ARG A 87 9.16 -7.57 -1.95
N SER A 88 8.04 -7.70 -2.63
CA SER A 88 6.73 -7.98 -2.01
C SER A 88 6.77 -9.28 -1.21
N LYS A 89 5.96 -9.38 -0.17
CA LYS A 89 5.94 -10.56 0.71
C LYS A 89 4.71 -11.43 0.45
N PHE A 90 4.92 -12.73 0.44
CA PHE A 90 3.91 -13.75 0.20
C PHE A 90 3.95 -14.76 1.34
N ARG A 91 2.80 -15.12 1.89
CA ARG A 91 2.70 -16.12 2.96
C ARG A 91 1.39 -16.90 2.87
N ALA A 92 1.34 -18.09 3.45
CA ALA A 92 0.07 -18.78 3.67
C ALA A 92 -0.74 -18.03 4.74
N ALA A 93 -2.06 -17.96 4.58
CA ALA A 93 -2.94 -17.35 5.59
C ALA A 93 -2.96 -18.16 6.90
N VAL A 94 -2.82 -19.47 6.81
CA VAL A 94 -2.79 -20.39 7.95
C VAL A 94 -1.50 -21.21 7.92
N GLU A 95 -0.88 -21.36 9.10
CA GLU A 95 0.32 -22.19 9.27
C GLU A 95 0.04 -23.64 8.87
N GLY A 96 0.79 -24.14 7.89
CA GLY A 96 0.71 -25.51 7.37
C GLY A 96 0.08 -25.59 5.98
N ASP A 97 -0.72 -24.59 5.59
CA ASP A 97 -1.39 -24.60 4.29
C ASP A 97 -0.38 -24.44 3.13
N GLY A 98 0.75 -23.76 3.36
CA GLY A 98 1.85 -23.71 2.42
C GLY A 98 2.45 -25.10 2.16
N ALA A 99 2.72 -25.86 3.23
CA ALA A 99 3.21 -27.23 3.12
C ALA A 99 2.22 -28.15 2.39
N ASP A 100 0.93 -28.04 2.68
CA ASP A 100 -0.13 -28.81 2.04
C ASP A 100 -0.25 -28.50 0.53
N ALA A 101 0.01 -27.24 0.14
CA ALA A 101 0.11 -26.82 -1.25
C ALA A 101 1.46 -27.15 -1.93
N GLY A 102 2.37 -27.84 -1.24
CA GLY A 102 3.70 -28.20 -1.77
C GLY A 102 4.71 -27.05 -1.79
N VAL A 103 4.43 -25.95 -1.08
CA VAL A 103 5.31 -24.79 -0.89
C VAL A 103 5.41 -24.42 0.60
N PRO A 104 6.07 -25.24 1.44
CA PRO A 104 6.18 -25.00 2.88
C PRO A 104 6.87 -23.67 3.23
N GLU A 105 7.65 -23.10 2.31
CA GLU A 105 8.26 -21.79 2.51
C GLU A 105 7.21 -20.66 2.70
N LEU A 106 6.00 -20.83 2.15
CA LEU A 106 4.90 -19.88 2.37
C LEU A 106 4.47 -19.81 3.84
N ASP A 107 4.62 -20.87 4.63
CA ASP A 107 4.25 -20.86 6.06
C ASP A 107 5.14 -19.91 6.87
N ALA A 108 6.40 -19.73 6.43
CA ALA A 108 7.34 -18.79 7.04
C ALA A 108 7.30 -17.38 6.41
N GLY A 109 6.70 -17.27 5.23
CA GLY A 109 6.72 -16.08 4.38
C GLY A 109 8.00 -15.96 3.53
N VAL A 110 7.82 -15.61 2.26
CA VAL A 110 8.89 -15.42 1.28
C VAL A 110 8.74 -14.11 0.52
N THR A 111 9.82 -13.65 -0.09
CA THR A 111 9.74 -12.60 -1.10
C THR A 111 9.15 -13.12 -2.41
N GLY A 112 8.61 -12.24 -3.25
CA GLY A 112 8.18 -12.64 -4.59
C GLY A 112 9.32 -13.25 -5.39
N ALA A 113 10.54 -12.72 -5.32
CA ALA A 113 11.68 -13.27 -6.05
C ALA A 113 11.97 -14.72 -5.65
N GLU A 114 11.88 -15.02 -4.36
CA GLU A 114 12.01 -16.39 -3.82
C GLU A 114 10.83 -17.26 -4.26
N LEU A 115 9.60 -16.79 -4.14
CA LEU A 115 8.41 -17.52 -4.58
C LEU A 115 8.49 -17.88 -6.07
N GLY A 116 8.82 -16.91 -6.93
CA GLY A 116 8.95 -17.12 -8.36
C GLY A 116 10.04 -18.14 -8.71
N ARG A 117 11.14 -18.14 -7.96
CA ARG A 117 12.17 -19.19 -8.08
C ARG A 117 11.62 -20.56 -7.67
N ILE A 118 10.96 -20.66 -6.52
CA ILE A 118 10.40 -21.93 -6.00
C ILE A 118 9.37 -22.51 -6.96
N LEU A 119 8.42 -21.72 -7.43
CA LEU A 119 7.39 -22.15 -8.37
C LEU A 119 8.00 -22.67 -9.68
N ARG A 120 8.99 -21.95 -10.25
CA ARG A 120 9.70 -22.41 -11.46
C ARG A 120 10.48 -23.71 -11.25
N GLU A 121 11.22 -23.83 -10.16
CA GLU A 121 12.00 -25.04 -9.83
C GLU A 121 11.11 -26.26 -9.64
N ARG A 122 9.88 -26.06 -9.13
CA ARG A 122 8.90 -27.13 -8.88
C ARG A 122 7.94 -27.37 -10.03
N GLY A 123 7.99 -26.54 -11.08
CA GLY A 123 7.04 -26.61 -12.20
C GLY A 123 5.61 -26.28 -11.78
N LEU A 124 5.45 -25.42 -10.78
CA LEU A 124 4.16 -24.94 -10.26
C LEU A 124 3.82 -23.56 -10.84
N GLU A 125 2.54 -23.28 -10.93
CA GLU A 125 1.96 -21.99 -11.27
C GLU A 125 1.29 -21.36 -10.03
N PRO A 126 1.00 -20.04 -10.02
CA PRO A 126 0.38 -19.41 -8.85
C PRO A 126 -0.95 -20.07 -8.46
N ARG A 127 -1.76 -20.50 -9.43
CA ARG A 127 -3.02 -21.19 -9.18
C ARG A 127 -2.86 -22.50 -8.41
N ASP A 128 -1.71 -23.17 -8.51
CA ASP A 128 -1.46 -24.45 -7.84
C ASP A 128 -1.26 -24.27 -6.34
N VAL A 129 -0.89 -23.06 -5.90
CA VAL A 129 -0.71 -22.71 -4.49
C VAL A 129 -1.85 -21.85 -3.93
N ARG A 130 -2.92 -21.66 -4.70
CA ARG A 130 -4.09 -20.87 -4.26
C ARG A 130 -4.73 -21.46 -3.00
N ASP A 131 -4.76 -22.79 -2.88
CA ASP A 131 -5.33 -23.47 -1.70
C ASP A 131 -4.55 -23.17 -0.41
N ALA A 132 -3.32 -22.63 -0.52
CA ALA A 132 -2.59 -22.09 0.63
C ALA A 132 -3.15 -20.75 1.17
N TYR A 133 -4.19 -20.23 0.52
CA TYR A 133 -4.74 -18.89 0.71
C TYR A 133 -3.65 -17.82 0.83
N PRO A 134 -2.83 -17.59 -0.22
CA PRO A 134 -1.66 -16.74 -0.07
C PRO A 134 -2.05 -15.29 0.20
N GLU A 135 -1.63 -14.75 1.34
CA GLU A 135 -1.68 -13.33 1.61
C GLU A 135 -0.49 -12.63 0.94
N VAL A 136 -0.73 -11.41 0.45
CA VAL A 136 0.31 -10.62 -0.23
C VAL A 136 0.41 -9.23 0.37
N GLU A 137 1.61 -8.90 0.84
CA GLU A 137 1.99 -7.53 1.16
C GLU A 137 2.77 -6.95 -0.03
N PHE A 138 2.06 -6.25 -0.91
CA PHE A 138 2.63 -5.59 -2.08
C PHE A 138 3.52 -4.42 -1.66
N ARG A 139 4.81 -4.48 -2.00
CA ARG A 139 5.73 -3.38 -1.77
C ARG A 139 5.66 -2.38 -2.93
N VAL A 140 5.39 -1.13 -2.63
CA VAL A 140 5.42 -0.05 -3.63
C VAL A 140 6.88 0.36 -3.90
N ASP A 141 7.23 0.53 -5.17
CA ASP A 141 8.52 1.08 -5.61
C ASP A 141 8.52 2.60 -5.40
N THR A 142 9.33 3.06 -4.43
CA THR A 142 9.48 4.47 -4.07
C THR A 142 10.97 4.82 -4.00
N ASP A 143 11.29 6.11 -3.83
CA ASP A 143 12.68 6.58 -3.70
C ASP A 143 13.33 6.28 -2.34
N GLY A 144 12.62 5.58 -1.45
CA GLY A 144 13.09 5.25 -0.10
C GLY A 144 12.98 6.41 0.90
N SER A 145 12.55 7.60 0.48
CA SER A 145 12.36 8.72 1.41
C SER A 145 11.01 8.62 2.14
N LEU A 146 10.92 9.16 3.35
CA LEU A 146 9.66 9.22 4.08
C LEU A 146 8.60 10.05 3.32
N ALA A 147 9.01 11.16 2.70
CA ALA A 147 8.12 11.98 1.89
C ALA A 147 7.58 11.22 0.67
N GLY A 148 8.44 10.48 -0.04
CA GLY A 148 8.08 9.64 -1.18
C GLY A 148 7.14 8.51 -0.78
N ALA A 149 7.43 7.83 0.34
CA ALA A 149 6.57 6.78 0.88
C ALA A 149 5.18 7.31 1.28
N LEU A 150 5.10 8.45 1.97
CA LEU A 150 3.81 9.08 2.32
C LEU A 150 3.06 9.58 1.07
N ALA A 151 3.76 10.13 0.09
CA ALA A 151 3.16 10.54 -1.19
C ALA A 151 2.59 9.35 -1.96
N ALA A 152 3.26 8.19 -1.92
CA ALA A 152 2.75 6.96 -2.51
C ALA A 152 1.54 6.42 -1.74
N ALA A 153 1.63 6.31 -0.42
CA ALA A 153 0.57 5.78 0.44
C ALA A 153 -0.72 6.62 0.39
N THR A 154 -0.61 7.92 0.11
CA THR A 154 -1.76 8.84 0.00
C THR A 154 -2.20 9.09 -1.45
N GLY A 155 -1.42 8.68 -2.45
CA GLY A 155 -1.67 8.96 -3.87
C GLY A 155 -1.27 10.37 -4.32
N ALA A 156 -0.73 11.19 -3.42
CA ALA A 156 -0.28 12.55 -3.69
C ALA A 156 0.96 12.62 -4.62
N MET A 157 1.64 11.49 -4.84
CA MET A 157 2.78 11.36 -5.78
C MET A 157 2.44 11.79 -7.22
N ARG A 158 1.16 11.75 -7.61
CA ARG A 158 0.69 12.13 -8.95
C ARG A 158 0.64 13.65 -9.16
N GLY A 159 0.80 14.44 -8.10
CA GLY A 159 0.77 15.89 -8.15
C GLY A 159 -0.59 16.50 -7.80
N PRO A 160 -0.66 17.85 -7.71
CA PRO A 160 -1.81 18.56 -7.14
C PRO A 160 -3.10 18.39 -7.96
N GLY A 161 -3.01 18.10 -9.26
CA GLY A 161 -4.18 17.89 -10.13
C GLY A 161 -4.88 16.53 -9.94
N HIS A 162 -4.31 15.65 -9.11
CA HIS A 162 -4.82 14.28 -8.89
C HIS A 162 -5.25 14.04 -7.44
N LEU A 163 -5.35 15.10 -6.65
CA LEU A 163 -5.79 15.03 -5.26
C LEU A 163 -7.28 14.72 -5.17
N PHE A 164 -7.65 13.81 -4.27
CA PHE A 164 -9.05 13.59 -3.92
C PHE A 164 -9.66 14.85 -3.30
N ALA A 165 -10.79 15.28 -3.85
CA ALA A 165 -11.61 16.29 -3.21
C ALA A 165 -12.24 15.72 -1.93
N LEU A 166 -12.44 16.58 -0.93
CA LEU A 166 -13.21 16.21 0.24
C LEU A 166 -14.70 16.09 -0.12
N SER A 167 -15.14 14.85 -0.34
CA SER A 167 -16.54 14.51 -0.52
C SER A 167 -16.82 13.14 0.11
N PRO A 168 -17.90 12.98 0.89
CA PRO A 168 -18.71 14.06 1.44
C PRO A 168 -17.90 14.93 2.43
N ASP A 169 -18.39 16.12 2.77
CA ASP A 169 -17.73 17.06 3.70
C ASP A 169 -17.92 16.72 5.19
N TRP A 170 -18.67 15.65 5.49
CA TRP A 170 -18.84 15.08 6.83
C TRP A 170 -18.01 13.80 7.03
N GLY A 171 -17.88 13.35 8.28
CA GLY A 171 -17.22 12.07 8.60
C GLY A 171 -15.69 12.12 8.64
N VAL A 172 -15.10 13.31 8.58
CA VAL A 172 -13.68 13.53 8.97
C VAL A 172 -13.56 13.32 10.48
N ASP A 173 -12.52 12.65 10.93
CA ASP A 173 -12.26 12.52 12.36
C ASP A 173 -11.98 13.91 12.96
N PRO A 174 -12.69 14.36 14.03
CA PRO A 174 -12.55 15.70 14.56
C PRO A 174 -11.12 16.07 14.98
N VAL A 175 -10.34 15.11 15.50
CA VAL A 175 -8.94 15.35 15.90
C VAL A 175 -8.10 15.69 14.68
N TRP A 176 -8.33 15.00 13.57
CA TRP A 176 -7.64 15.25 12.31
C TRP A 176 -8.16 16.49 11.59
N ASP A 177 -9.45 16.79 11.69
CA ASP A 177 -10.04 17.99 11.11
C ASP A 177 -9.39 19.26 11.70
N GLU A 178 -9.27 19.32 13.03
CA GLU A 178 -8.59 20.41 13.73
C GLU A 178 -7.11 20.50 13.34
N ARG A 179 -6.40 19.36 13.39
CA ARG A 179 -4.96 19.33 13.14
C ARG A 179 -4.60 19.68 11.70
N LEU A 180 -5.35 19.18 10.73
CA LEU A 180 -5.11 19.41 9.31
C LEU A 180 -5.48 20.84 8.89
N ALA A 181 -6.18 21.63 9.71
CA ALA A 181 -6.38 23.06 9.47
C ALA A 181 -5.05 23.83 9.34
N ALA A 182 -3.97 23.32 9.93
CA ALA A 182 -2.62 23.89 9.80
C ALA A 182 -1.97 23.64 8.41
N VAL A 183 -2.49 22.71 7.60
CA VAL A 183 -1.97 22.45 6.25
C VAL A 183 -2.31 23.62 5.33
N ARG A 184 -1.27 24.29 4.83
CA ARG A 184 -1.38 25.54 4.05
C ARG A 184 -1.99 25.34 2.68
N HIS A 185 -1.57 24.30 1.97
CA HIS A 185 -2.07 24.01 0.64
C HIS A 185 -3.51 23.46 0.73
N PRO A 186 -4.54 24.16 0.21
CA PRO A 186 -5.94 23.80 0.43
C PRO A 186 -6.32 22.44 -0.17
N GLY A 187 -5.88 22.15 -1.40
CA GLY A 187 -6.14 20.85 -2.04
C GLY A 187 -5.56 19.67 -1.24
N LEU A 188 -4.28 19.76 -0.85
CA LEU A 188 -3.64 18.76 0.01
C LEU A 188 -4.32 18.63 1.37
N ARG A 189 -4.76 19.74 1.99
CA ARG A 189 -5.53 19.69 3.24
C ARG A 189 -6.80 18.86 3.09
N ASP A 190 -7.60 19.13 2.07
CA ASP A 190 -8.86 18.41 1.83
C ASP A 190 -8.62 16.95 1.46
N HIS A 191 -7.57 16.68 0.69
CA HIS A 191 -7.11 15.33 0.38
C HIS A 191 -6.71 14.54 1.63
N LEU A 192 -5.91 15.12 2.54
CA LEU A 192 -5.54 14.47 3.80
C LEU A 192 -6.74 14.27 4.71
N ARG A 193 -7.69 15.22 4.75
CA ARG A 193 -8.97 15.07 5.47
C ARG A 193 -9.80 13.90 4.91
N HIS A 194 -9.79 13.72 3.59
CA HIS A 194 -10.42 12.58 2.93
C HIS A 194 -9.79 11.24 3.36
N LEU A 195 -8.50 11.22 3.72
CA LEU A 195 -7.78 10.04 4.20
C LEU A 195 -7.75 9.90 5.73
N CYS A 196 -8.33 10.85 6.47
CA CYS A 196 -8.42 10.86 7.93
C CYS A 196 -9.89 10.89 8.38
N ARG A 197 -10.71 10.01 7.79
CA ARG A 197 -12.11 9.84 8.17
C ARG A 197 -12.24 9.15 9.51
N THR A 198 -13.44 9.17 10.09
CA THR A 198 -13.79 8.27 11.18
C THR A 198 -13.83 6.82 10.68
N ALA A 199 -13.71 5.85 11.59
CA ALA A 199 -13.77 4.43 11.25
C ALA A 199 -15.06 4.06 10.52
N ASP A 200 -16.21 4.65 10.88
CA ASP A 200 -17.49 4.38 10.25
C ASP A 200 -17.58 4.97 8.84
N SER A 201 -17.13 6.21 8.65
CA SER A 201 -17.21 6.88 7.35
C SER A 201 -16.21 6.29 6.35
N ALA A 202 -15.04 5.86 6.81
CA ALA A 202 -14.02 5.20 6.00
C ALA A 202 -14.49 3.90 5.33
N ARG A 203 -15.57 3.28 5.82
CA ARG A 203 -16.13 2.06 5.21
C ARG A 203 -16.70 2.31 3.83
N ALA A 204 -17.26 3.50 3.62
CA ALA A 204 -17.91 3.88 2.36
C ALA A 204 -17.12 4.93 1.57
N THR A 205 -16.27 5.71 2.22
CA THR A 205 -15.56 6.81 1.55
C THR A 205 -14.25 7.16 2.24
N GLY A 206 -13.19 7.32 1.44
CA GLY A 206 -11.88 7.71 1.94
C GLY A 206 -11.18 6.63 2.74
N ALA A 207 -10.43 7.03 3.76
CA ALA A 207 -9.63 6.10 4.57
C ALA A 207 -9.68 6.47 6.07
N PHE A 208 -9.44 5.46 6.92
CA PHE A 208 -9.24 5.64 8.36
C PHE A 208 -7.75 5.65 8.67
N PHE A 209 -7.23 6.78 9.14
CA PHE A 209 -5.82 6.88 9.52
C PHE A 209 -5.55 6.20 10.87
N LEU A 210 -4.70 5.18 10.85
CA LEU A 210 -4.33 4.37 12.00
C LEU A 210 -3.16 4.96 12.81
N GLY A 211 -2.42 5.92 12.23
CA GLY A 211 -1.18 6.41 12.81
C GLY A 211 -0.09 5.34 12.78
N ALA A 212 0.70 5.23 13.85
CA ALA A 212 1.77 4.24 13.99
C ALA A 212 1.28 2.83 14.42
N ARG A 213 -0.04 2.57 14.35
CA ARG A 213 -0.59 1.26 14.70
C ARG A 213 -0.38 0.30 13.53
N ASP A 214 0.16 -0.88 13.83
CA ASP A 214 0.31 -1.97 12.88
C ASP A 214 -1.09 -2.46 12.43
N PRO A 215 -1.40 -2.45 11.12
CA PRO A 215 -2.69 -2.91 10.62
C PRO A 215 -2.85 -4.44 10.63
N GLY A 216 -1.80 -5.19 10.99
CA GLY A 216 -1.85 -6.66 11.06
C GLY A 216 -0.78 -7.34 10.22
N PHE A 217 0.40 -6.75 10.07
CA PHE A 217 1.52 -7.43 9.42
C PHE A 217 1.85 -8.76 10.11
N ALA A 218 2.25 -9.75 9.31
CA ALA A 218 2.62 -11.08 9.77
C ALA A 218 3.66 -11.06 10.90
N ALA A 219 4.63 -10.16 10.74
CA ALA A 219 5.66 -9.89 11.73
C ALA A 219 5.51 -8.45 12.21
N PRO A 220 5.65 -8.17 13.53
CA PRO A 220 5.56 -6.82 14.05
C PRO A 220 6.57 -5.90 13.33
N ARG A 221 6.06 -4.87 12.65
CA ARG A 221 6.89 -3.83 12.04
C ARG A 221 6.77 -2.55 12.84
N THR A 222 7.84 -1.78 12.85
CA THR A 222 7.72 -0.39 13.30
C THR A 222 6.95 0.37 12.24
N VAL A 223 5.69 0.71 12.51
CA VAL A 223 4.86 1.47 11.55
C VAL A 223 4.99 2.96 11.84
N VAL A 224 5.24 3.74 10.79
CA VAL A 224 5.27 5.21 10.89
C VAL A 224 3.87 5.78 10.69
N ALA A 225 3.16 5.23 9.72
CA ALA A 225 1.83 5.69 9.31
C ALA A 225 1.11 4.52 8.62
N ALA A 226 -0.15 4.30 8.96
CA ALA A 226 -0.99 3.32 8.29
C ALA A 226 -2.40 3.86 8.05
N TRP A 227 -3.05 3.32 7.02
CA TRP A 227 -4.42 3.59 6.63
C TRP A 227 -5.16 2.29 6.44
N ARG A 228 -6.46 2.35 6.71
CA ARG A 228 -7.40 1.27 6.41
C ARG A 228 -8.50 1.79 5.49
N THR A 229 -8.80 1.03 4.44
CA THR A 229 -9.78 1.34 3.39
C THR A 229 -10.71 0.14 3.15
N GLY A 230 -11.74 0.33 2.30
CA GLY A 230 -12.63 -0.75 1.82
C GLY A 230 -13.25 -1.60 2.92
N GLU A 231 -14.12 -1.02 3.75
CA GLU A 231 -14.73 -1.69 4.93
C GLU A 231 -13.77 -2.32 5.97
N GLY A 232 -12.46 -2.13 5.82
CA GLY A 232 -11.45 -2.79 6.64
C GLY A 232 -10.73 -3.96 5.97
N GLN A 233 -10.97 -4.19 4.68
CA GLN A 233 -10.42 -5.30 3.90
C GLN A 233 -9.06 -4.98 3.27
N SER A 234 -8.68 -3.70 3.24
CA SER A 234 -7.37 -3.30 2.74
C SER A 234 -6.68 -2.30 3.65
N TRP A 235 -5.35 -2.38 3.66
CA TRP A 235 -4.50 -1.46 4.41
C TRP A 235 -3.26 -1.09 3.64
N THR A 236 -2.80 0.13 3.88
CA THR A 236 -1.52 0.65 3.41
C THR A 236 -0.70 1.09 4.61
N ALA A 237 0.57 0.75 4.69
CA ALA A 237 1.45 1.23 5.75
C ALA A 237 2.83 1.65 5.26
N VAL A 238 3.37 2.67 5.91
CA VAL A 238 4.74 3.16 5.76
C VAL A 238 5.58 2.60 6.90
N VAL A 239 6.67 1.94 6.55
CA VAL A 239 7.61 1.30 7.49
C VAL A 239 9.04 1.71 7.17
N PRO A 240 9.94 1.83 8.15
CA PRO A 240 11.37 1.93 7.90
C PRO A 240 11.94 0.56 7.48
N GLU A 241 12.86 0.56 6.52
CA GLU A 241 13.65 -0.60 6.07
C GLU A 241 15.11 -0.51 6.50
#